data_AF-A0A3L6PDH2-F1
#
_entry.id   AF-A0A3L6PDH2-F1
#
_cell.length_a   1.000
_cell.length_b   1.000
_cell.length_c   1.000
_cell.angle_alpha   90.00
_cell.angle_beta   90.00
_cell.angle_gamma   90.00
#
_symmetry.space_group_name_H-M   'P 1'
#
loop_
_entity.id
_entity.type
_entity.pdbx_description
1 polymer ?
#
loop_
_entity_poly.entity_id
_entity_poly.type
_entity_poly.pdbx_seq_one_letter_code
_entity_poly.pdbx_strand_id
1 'polypeptide(L)'
;MEAKKIEELTDARRGSWAVSGVLAVVVLAVLILSGRNVGAPVVWVQTAAASFRQGSNDLSFLHPRAAHCDRLYGGLLVDGFNEESCHSRYQSAMYRRNPGRRPSPYLISKLRRHEALQRRCGPGTAAYSHALEQLRSGKSAASPECAYVVSISYRGIGNRILAAASAFLYAVLTDRALLIDPSNEMDDLFCEPFPNTTWLLPPGFPLADYTNFSVDTAASYGNMVRNKVIIRSDDGVAAADVPTPAFAYVHLNYDATIEDNSFFCGGDQRLLRRIQWLVMRTDSYIVPGLFLVPEFQEELDMLFPERDAVFHHLGRYLFHPNNHVWGLVTRYYDTYLASARQRVGIQVRVFGGLPDSPELLEQITTCTHKAGLLPQVLAAGEPTLPASRAKSKAVLVTSLKSWYHEKLKSMYWEHATATGEVVSVHQPSHEEYQRSGARSHEHKAWAEIYLLSLTDVLVTSGRSTFGYVAQGLAGVRPWVLYKPANSSAVPDPPCGRDVSMEPCFHKPPGHDCRLKQWADPSKDVPYIQHCDDAIWGLKLVGQNT
;
A
#
# COMPACT_ATOMS: atom_id res chain seq x y z
N MET A 1 15.66 -43.25 35.23
CA MET A 1 14.96 -43.81 34.05
C MET A 1 15.72 -43.33 32.82
N GLU A 2 16.98 -43.77 32.65
CA GLU A 2 17.90 -43.09 31.71
C GLU A 2 19.03 -43.99 31.19
N ALA A 3 18.79 -45.30 31.10
CA ALA A 3 19.77 -46.25 30.53
C ALA A 3 19.23 -47.05 29.33
N LYS A 4 17.93 -46.99 29.04
CA LYS A 4 17.30 -47.81 27.99
C LYS A 4 17.14 -47.11 26.63
N LYS A 5 17.50 -45.82 26.53
CA LYS A 5 17.31 -45.01 25.30
C LYS A 5 18.58 -44.89 24.43
N ILE A 6 19.74 -45.35 24.91
CA ILE A 6 21.00 -45.25 24.17
C ILE A 6 21.24 -46.50 23.30
N GLU A 7 20.67 -47.65 23.65
CA GLU A 7 20.87 -48.92 22.93
C GLU A 7 20.03 -49.03 21.64
N GLU A 8 18.83 -48.41 21.60
CA GLU A 8 17.99 -48.37 20.38
C GLU A 8 18.52 -47.44 19.27
N LEU A 9 19.36 -46.45 19.62
CA LEU A 9 19.94 -45.52 18.65
C LEU A 9 21.17 -46.09 17.92
N THR A 10 21.81 -47.13 18.49
CA THR A 10 22.96 -47.80 17.87
C THR A 10 22.57 -48.84 16.83
N ASP A 11 21.38 -49.44 16.91
CA ASP A 11 20.96 -50.52 15.99
C ASP A 11 20.28 -49.99 14.71
N ALA A 12 19.53 -48.89 14.81
CA ALA A 12 18.94 -48.21 13.64
C ALA A 12 20.00 -47.67 12.66
N ARG A 13 21.19 -47.34 13.14
CA ARG A 13 22.30 -46.83 12.31
C ARG A 13 23.06 -47.94 11.59
N ARG A 14 22.98 -49.20 12.04
CA ARG A 14 23.68 -50.35 11.42
C ARG A 14 22.89 -50.94 10.24
N GLY A 15 21.56 -50.80 10.22
CA GLY A 15 20.70 -51.20 9.10
C GLY A 15 20.79 -50.31 7.85
N SER A 16 21.14 -49.03 7.98
CA SER A 16 21.16 -48.09 6.84
C SER A 16 22.39 -48.26 5.93
N TRP A 17 23.53 -48.72 6.46
CA TRP A 17 24.76 -48.92 5.66
C TRP A 17 24.71 -50.19 4.82
N ALA A 18 24.02 -51.23 5.31
CA ALA A 18 23.83 -52.48 4.56
C ALA A 18 22.90 -52.29 3.35
N VAL A 19 21.84 -51.46 3.48
CA VAL A 19 20.91 -51.16 2.38
C VAL A 19 21.56 -50.30 1.29
N SER A 20 22.41 -49.34 1.66
CA SER A 20 23.17 -48.53 0.70
C SER A 20 24.25 -49.33 -0.04
N GLY A 21 24.89 -50.30 0.62
CA GLY A 21 25.87 -51.20 -0.01
C GLY A 21 25.26 -52.12 -1.06
N VAL A 22 24.07 -52.68 -0.79
CA VAL A 22 23.36 -53.57 -1.73
C VAL A 22 22.83 -52.79 -2.95
N LEU A 23 22.34 -51.57 -2.78
CA LEU A 23 21.89 -50.73 -3.91
C LEU A 23 23.04 -50.36 -4.85
N ALA A 24 24.23 -50.05 -4.32
CA ALA A 24 25.40 -49.70 -5.11
C ALA A 24 25.90 -50.88 -5.96
N VAL A 25 25.84 -52.11 -5.43
CA VAL A 25 26.24 -53.33 -6.16
C VAL A 25 25.24 -53.67 -7.27
N VAL A 26 23.94 -53.45 -7.06
CA VAL A 26 22.91 -53.68 -8.09
C VAL A 26 23.03 -52.66 -9.22
N VAL A 27 23.29 -51.39 -8.93
CA VAL A 27 23.49 -50.35 -9.97
C VAL A 27 24.77 -50.61 -10.78
N LEU A 28 25.84 -51.08 -10.14
CA LEU A 28 27.08 -51.43 -10.84
C LEU A 28 26.90 -52.68 -11.74
N ALA A 29 26.15 -53.69 -11.29
CA ALA A 29 25.85 -54.88 -12.08
C ALA A 29 24.96 -54.57 -13.29
N VAL A 30 23.98 -53.66 -13.14
CA VAL A 30 23.12 -53.19 -14.24
C VAL A 30 23.93 -52.39 -15.27
N LEU A 31 24.92 -51.60 -14.85
CA LEU A 31 25.80 -50.87 -15.77
C LEU A 31 26.78 -51.78 -16.53
N ILE A 32 27.23 -52.88 -15.92
CA ILE A 32 28.12 -53.86 -16.56
C ILE A 32 27.35 -54.78 -17.54
N LEU A 33 26.09 -55.11 -17.25
CA LEU A 33 25.26 -55.96 -18.12
C LEU A 33 24.64 -55.22 -19.32
N SER A 34 24.67 -53.88 -19.34
CA SER A 34 24.02 -53.05 -20.37
C SER A 34 24.93 -52.61 -21.53
N GLY A 35 26.16 -53.13 -21.62
CA GLY A 35 26.95 -53.15 -22.86
C GLY A 35 27.08 -51.83 -23.64
N ARG A 36 27.37 -50.70 -22.99
CA ARG A 36 27.66 -49.43 -23.69
C ARG A 36 29.05 -48.88 -23.34
N ASN A 37 29.97 -49.08 -24.27
CA ASN A 37 31.28 -48.42 -24.34
C ASN A 37 31.11 -46.92 -24.65
N VAL A 38 31.62 -46.03 -23.79
CA VAL A 38 32.10 -44.68 -24.17
C VAL A 38 33.29 -44.33 -23.27
N GLY A 39 34.42 -43.95 -23.88
CA GLY A 39 35.71 -43.77 -23.21
C GLY A 39 36.01 -42.36 -22.67
N ALA A 40 36.77 -42.37 -21.56
CA ALA A 40 37.78 -41.42 -21.01
C ALA A 40 37.40 -39.96 -20.67
N PRO A 41 38.17 -39.22 -19.79
CA PRO A 41 39.24 -39.64 -18.86
C PRO A 41 39.06 -39.17 -17.39
N VAL A 42 39.83 -39.83 -16.51
CA VAL A 42 39.93 -39.63 -15.06
C VAL A 42 40.84 -38.42 -14.73
N VAL A 43 40.27 -37.26 -14.38
CA VAL A 43 41.02 -36.13 -13.75
C VAL A 43 40.26 -35.41 -12.62
N TRP A 44 38.99 -35.72 -12.34
CA TRP A 44 38.14 -34.88 -11.46
C TRP A 44 37.91 -35.38 -10.02
N VAL A 45 38.79 -36.21 -9.45
CA VAL A 45 38.57 -36.77 -8.09
C VAL A 45 39.53 -36.21 -7.02
N GLN A 46 40.57 -35.45 -7.39
CA GLN A 46 41.49 -34.87 -6.39
C GLN A 46 41.22 -33.40 -6.01
N THR A 47 40.35 -32.68 -6.73
CA THR A 47 39.98 -31.29 -6.39
C THR A 47 38.77 -31.17 -5.46
N ALA A 48 38.01 -32.25 -5.24
CA ALA A 48 36.84 -32.23 -4.36
C ALA A 48 37.19 -32.28 -2.85
N ALA A 49 38.36 -32.83 -2.48
CA ALA A 49 38.77 -32.95 -1.09
C ALA A 49 39.50 -31.71 -0.53
N ALA A 50 40.03 -30.84 -1.40
CA ALA A 50 40.70 -29.60 -0.98
C ALA A 50 39.72 -28.43 -0.75
N SER A 51 38.55 -28.43 -1.39
CA SER A 51 37.52 -27.40 -1.22
C SER A 51 36.68 -27.55 0.06
N PHE A 52 36.79 -28.68 0.77
CA PHE A 52 36.04 -28.94 2.01
C PHE A 52 36.71 -28.40 3.29
N ARG A 53 37.88 -27.75 3.19
CA ARG A 53 38.57 -27.15 4.34
C ARG A 53 38.66 -25.62 4.32
N GLN A 54 38.08 -24.97 3.31
CA GLN A 54 38.07 -23.50 3.22
C GLN A 54 36.68 -23.00 2.82
N GLY A 55 35.75 -23.11 3.76
CA GLY A 55 34.35 -22.75 3.56
C GLY A 55 33.69 -22.35 4.87
N SER A 56 34.32 -21.46 5.63
CA SER A 56 33.54 -20.58 6.52
C SER A 56 32.81 -19.62 5.59
N ASN A 57 31.65 -20.04 5.09
CA ASN A 57 30.70 -19.14 4.44
C ASN A 57 30.27 -18.12 5.47
N ASP A 58 30.97 -17.00 5.49
CA ASP A 58 30.62 -15.82 6.23
C ASP A 58 29.31 -15.27 5.60
N LEU A 59 28.17 -15.70 6.15
CA LEU A 59 26.81 -15.28 5.78
C LEU A 59 26.54 -13.80 6.13
N SER A 60 27.56 -13.04 6.52
CA SER A 60 27.52 -11.62 6.86
C SER A 60 27.20 -10.71 5.68
N PHE A 61 27.11 -11.21 4.45
CA PHE A 61 26.66 -10.46 3.26
C PHE A 61 25.14 -10.50 3.01
N LEU A 62 24.38 -11.38 3.67
CA LEU A 62 22.92 -11.47 3.50
C LEU A 62 22.16 -10.44 4.35
N HIS A 63 22.83 -9.75 5.26
CA HIS A 63 22.27 -8.66 6.03
C HIS A 63 23.22 -7.47 5.90
N PRO A 64 22.76 -6.29 5.45
CA PRO A 64 23.46 -5.07 5.82
C PRO A 64 23.67 -5.12 7.33
N ARG A 65 24.90 -4.90 7.81
CA ARG A 65 25.21 -4.78 9.24
C ARG A 65 24.06 -4.05 9.93
N ALA A 66 23.46 -4.66 10.95
CA ALA A 66 22.31 -4.17 11.73
C ALA A 66 22.56 -2.81 12.45
N ALA A 67 23.61 -2.08 12.09
CA ALA A 67 23.92 -0.75 12.57
C ALA A 67 22.93 0.26 11.97
N HIS A 68 21.93 0.61 12.78
CA HIS A 68 21.02 1.76 12.65
C HIS A 68 19.94 1.72 11.54
N CYS A 69 19.17 0.64 11.44
CA CYS A 69 17.83 0.76 10.88
C CYS A 69 16.90 1.37 11.94
N ASP A 70 16.41 2.59 11.72
CA ASP A 70 15.45 3.23 12.63
C ASP A 70 14.08 2.55 12.53
N ARG A 71 13.84 1.61 13.45
CA ARG A 71 12.59 0.83 13.54
C ARG A 71 11.35 1.68 13.87
N LEU A 72 11.54 2.91 14.36
CA LEU A 72 10.46 3.81 14.76
C LEU A 72 10.21 4.92 13.73
N TYR A 73 10.92 4.91 12.60
CA TYR A 73 10.73 5.86 11.50
C TYR A 73 10.78 7.33 11.95
N GLY A 74 11.81 7.69 12.72
CA GLY A 74 12.03 9.05 13.21
C GLY A 74 11.04 9.45 14.31
N GLY A 75 10.49 8.49 15.04
CA GLY A 75 9.46 8.72 16.07
C GLY A 75 8.03 8.70 15.54
N LEU A 76 7.82 8.39 14.25
CA LEU A 76 6.48 8.19 13.68
C LEU A 76 5.74 7.08 14.45
N LEU A 77 6.41 5.96 14.72
CA LEU A 77 5.87 4.86 15.50
C LEU A 77 6.24 4.99 16.98
N VAL A 78 5.40 4.42 17.85
CA VAL A 78 5.71 4.22 19.27
C VAL A 78 6.29 2.83 19.50
N ASP A 79 7.12 2.73 20.54
CA ASP A 79 7.48 1.44 21.12
C ASP A 79 6.33 0.89 21.98
N GLY A 80 6.41 -0.38 22.37
CA GLY A 80 5.47 -1.02 23.30
C GLY A 80 4.39 -1.89 22.67
N PHE A 81 4.37 -2.06 21.34
CA PHE A 81 3.59 -3.13 20.73
C PHE A 81 4.28 -4.48 20.92
N ASN A 82 3.49 -5.55 21.06
CA ASN A 82 4.03 -6.91 21.08
C ASN A 82 4.59 -7.27 19.68
N GLU A 83 5.92 -7.37 19.56
CA GLU A 83 6.59 -7.67 18.29
C GLU A 83 6.21 -9.03 17.68
N GLU A 84 5.80 -10.01 18.49
CA GLU A 84 5.37 -11.33 18.03
C GLU A 84 3.98 -11.27 17.39
N SER A 85 3.11 -10.38 17.87
CA SER A 85 1.75 -10.21 17.32
C SER A 85 1.74 -9.51 15.95
N CYS A 86 2.75 -8.67 15.69
CA CYS A 86 2.86 -7.92 14.44
C CYS A 86 4.33 -7.67 14.08
N HIS A 87 4.96 -8.62 13.41
CA HIS A 87 6.36 -8.56 13.01
C HIS A 87 6.66 -7.38 12.08
N SER A 88 5.76 -7.10 11.14
CA SER A 88 5.95 -6.07 10.11
C SER A 88 6.15 -4.67 10.70
N ARG A 89 5.59 -4.39 11.88
CA ARG A 89 5.65 -3.06 12.52
C ARG A 89 7.08 -2.56 12.69
N TYR A 90 7.97 -3.40 13.21
CA TYR A 90 9.35 -3.02 13.49
C TYR A 90 10.37 -3.68 12.53
N GLN A 91 10.07 -4.86 12.00
CA GLN A 91 10.97 -5.54 11.06
C GLN A 91 10.99 -4.88 9.67
N SER A 92 9.92 -4.18 9.29
CA SER A 92 9.85 -3.58 7.94
C SER A 92 10.96 -2.58 7.64
N ALA A 93 11.52 -1.92 8.66
CA ALA A 93 12.68 -1.04 8.51
C ALA A 93 13.91 -1.75 7.93
N MET A 94 14.07 -3.06 8.16
CA MET A 94 15.22 -3.84 7.68
C MET A 94 15.13 -4.16 6.17
N TYR A 95 13.92 -4.18 5.61
CA TYR A 95 13.67 -4.50 4.21
C TYR A 95 13.73 -3.28 3.29
N ARG A 96 13.68 -2.07 3.87
CA ARG A 96 13.68 -0.79 3.16
C ARG A 96 15.10 -0.25 3.03
N ARG A 97 15.53 0.01 1.78
CA ARG A 97 16.81 0.68 1.51
C ARG A 97 16.74 2.19 1.68
N ASN A 98 15.57 2.79 1.44
CA ASN A 98 15.32 4.21 1.62
C ASN A 98 14.65 4.45 2.99
N PRO A 99 15.23 5.24 3.91
CA PRO A 99 14.60 5.57 5.19
C PRO A 99 13.30 6.41 5.02
N GLY A 100 13.13 7.06 3.86
CA GLY A 100 11.99 7.93 3.54
C GLY A 100 12.11 9.33 4.13
N ARG A 101 11.01 10.09 4.09
CA ARG A 101 10.94 11.44 4.66
C ARG A 101 10.80 11.38 6.18
N ARG A 102 11.36 12.37 6.88
CA ARG A 102 11.24 12.46 8.35
C ARG A 102 9.95 13.18 8.73
N PRO A 103 9.13 12.63 9.64
CA PRO A 103 7.94 13.32 10.12
C PRO A 103 8.32 14.59 10.90
N SER A 104 7.46 15.61 10.86
CA SER A 104 7.64 16.80 11.68
C SER A 104 7.47 16.48 13.18
N PRO A 105 8.16 17.18 14.09
CA PRO A 105 7.92 17.02 15.53
C PRO A 105 6.46 17.29 15.92
N TYR A 106 5.79 18.21 15.21
CA TYR A 106 4.38 18.51 15.44
C TYR A 106 3.47 17.35 15.07
N LEU A 107 3.71 16.70 13.91
CA LEU A 107 2.99 15.48 13.52
C LEU A 107 3.17 14.37 14.56
N ILE A 108 4.41 14.11 14.99
CA ILE A 108 4.68 13.10 16.03
C ILE A 108 3.86 13.41 17.28
N SER A 109 3.91 14.66 17.77
CA SER A 109 3.17 15.09 18.95
C SER A 109 1.65 14.94 18.77
N LYS A 110 1.11 15.29 17.60
CA LYS A 110 -0.31 15.14 17.28
C LYS A 110 -0.74 13.67 17.23
N LEU A 111 0.09 12.78 16.67
CA LEU A 111 -0.18 11.33 16.66
C LEU A 111 -0.25 10.78 18.09
N ARG A 112 0.68 11.16 18.98
CA ARG A 112 0.63 10.76 20.40
C ARG A 112 -0.65 11.23 21.09
N ARG A 113 -1.10 12.48 20.81
CA ARG A 113 -2.38 12.99 21.33
C ARG A 113 -3.57 12.19 20.79
N HIS A 114 -3.54 11.84 19.50
CA HIS A 114 -4.58 11.05 18.88
C HIS A 114 -4.63 9.61 19.43
N GLU A 115 -3.49 8.97 19.70
CA GLU A 115 -3.43 7.67 20.38
C GLU A 115 -4.09 7.72 21.77
N ALA A 116 -3.86 8.79 22.53
CA ALA A 116 -4.50 9.00 23.82
C ALA A 116 -6.02 9.24 23.70
N LEU A 117 -6.45 9.97 22.66
CA LEU A 117 -7.86 10.15 22.32
C LEU A 117 -8.51 8.81 21.97
N GLN A 118 -7.89 8.03 21.09
CA GLN A 118 -8.39 6.72 20.68
C GLN A 118 -8.47 5.75 21.87
N ARG A 119 -7.50 5.75 22.78
CA ARG A 119 -7.56 4.92 23.99
C ARG A 119 -8.71 5.31 24.92
N ARG A 120 -8.98 6.62 25.05
CA ARG A 120 -10.06 7.14 25.91
C ARG A 120 -11.44 6.91 25.32
N CYS A 121 -11.59 7.10 24.00
CA CYS A 121 -12.86 7.09 23.29
C CYS A 121 -13.12 5.79 22.52
N GLY A 122 -12.15 4.89 22.43
CA GLY A 122 -12.22 3.70 21.58
C GLY A 122 -13.19 2.63 22.09
N PRO A 123 -13.46 1.60 21.28
CA PRO A 123 -14.35 0.51 21.64
C PRO A 123 -13.98 -0.16 22.97
N GLY A 124 -14.99 -0.52 23.76
CA GLY A 124 -14.82 -1.15 25.08
C GLY A 124 -14.66 -0.17 26.25
N THR A 125 -14.59 1.14 25.99
CA THR A 125 -14.53 2.18 27.04
C THR A 125 -15.92 2.63 27.49
N ALA A 126 -16.00 3.22 28.69
CA ALA A 126 -17.26 3.81 29.19
C ALA A 126 -17.74 4.98 28.31
N ALA A 127 -16.82 5.83 27.84
CA ALA A 127 -17.12 6.95 26.95
C ALA A 127 -17.71 6.49 25.61
N TYR A 128 -17.18 5.40 25.04
CA TYR A 128 -17.74 4.78 23.84
C TYR A 128 -19.15 4.23 24.07
N SER A 129 -19.36 3.48 25.15
CA SER A 129 -20.67 2.92 25.50
C SER A 129 -21.73 4.01 25.67
N HIS A 130 -21.41 5.10 26.37
CA HIS A 130 -22.30 6.24 26.54
C HIS A 130 -22.60 6.94 25.19
N ALA A 131 -21.60 7.13 24.34
CA ALA A 131 -21.81 7.70 23.01
C ALA A 131 -22.71 6.82 22.11
N LEU A 132 -22.63 5.49 22.24
CA LEU A 132 -23.53 4.57 21.55
C LEU A 132 -24.97 4.66 22.07
N GLU A 133 -25.18 4.82 23.37
CA GLU A 133 -26.51 5.03 23.95
C GLU A 133 -27.15 6.33 23.45
N GLN A 134 -26.36 7.40 23.36
CA GLN A 134 -26.78 8.66 22.76
C GLN A 134 -27.19 8.47 21.30
N LEU A 135 -26.37 7.77 20.50
CA LEU A 135 -26.70 7.46 19.12
C LEU A 135 -28.01 6.67 18.98
N ARG A 136 -28.23 5.65 19.83
CA ARG A 136 -29.49 4.86 19.86
C ARG A 136 -30.70 5.71 20.21
N SER A 137 -30.53 6.72 21.06
CA SER A 137 -31.62 7.62 21.45
C SER A 137 -32.04 8.59 20.34
N GLY A 138 -31.23 8.72 19.28
CA GLY A 138 -31.45 9.67 18.18
C GLY A 138 -31.24 11.13 18.57
N LYS A 139 -30.79 11.43 19.79
CA LYS A 139 -30.56 12.79 20.29
C LYS A 139 -29.11 13.23 20.03
N SER A 140 -28.93 14.50 19.69
CA SER A 140 -27.60 15.10 19.67
C SER A 140 -27.06 15.30 21.09
N ALA A 141 -25.75 15.15 21.21
CA ALA A 141 -25.02 15.55 22.40
C ALA A 141 -24.59 17.01 22.24
N ALA A 142 -25.02 17.90 23.14
CA ALA A 142 -24.66 19.32 23.09
C ALA A 142 -23.15 19.57 23.31
N SER A 143 -22.49 18.71 24.10
CA SER A 143 -21.04 18.75 24.34
C SER A 143 -20.55 17.33 24.63
N PRO A 144 -20.38 16.50 23.59
CA PRO A 144 -19.95 15.12 23.77
C PRO A 144 -18.50 15.06 24.25
N GLU A 145 -18.20 14.14 25.18
CA GLU A 145 -16.82 13.85 25.60
C GLU A 145 -15.96 13.33 24.43
N CYS A 146 -16.58 12.54 23.55
CA CYS A 146 -15.95 11.90 22.41
C CYS A 146 -16.79 12.06 21.16
N ALA A 147 -16.12 12.34 20.04
CA ALA A 147 -16.69 12.41 18.71
C ALA A 147 -15.97 11.42 17.78
N TYR A 148 -16.65 10.97 16.73
CA TYR A 148 -16.24 9.81 15.96
C TYR A 148 -16.32 10.05 14.46
N VAL A 149 -15.42 9.40 13.72
CA VAL A 149 -15.52 9.16 12.28
C VAL A 149 -15.50 7.66 12.05
N VAL A 150 -16.57 7.12 11.45
CA VAL A 150 -16.66 5.74 11.00
C VAL A 150 -16.37 5.69 9.51
N SER A 151 -15.27 5.07 9.09
CA SER A 151 -14.94 4.89 7.67
C SER A 151 -15.49 3.57 7.16
N ILE A 152 -16.41 3.62 6.20
CA ILE A 152 -16.99 2.44 5.55
C ILE A 152 -15.96 1.80 4.63
N SER A 153 -15.82 0.48 4.71
CA SER A 153 -14.92 -0.31 3.87
C SER A 153 -15.61 -0.61 2.54
N TYR A 154 -15.13 -0.02 1.45
CA TYR A 154 -15.77 -0.15 0.13
C TYR A 154 -14.73 -0.20 -1.01
N ARG A 155 -15.03 -0.91 -2.10
CA ARG A 155 -14.16 -1.14 -3.29
C ARG A 155 -12.92 -2.00 -2.99
N GLY A 156 -11.98 -2.02 -3.94
CA GLY A 156 -10.73 -2.78 -3.84
C GLY A 156 -9.76 -2.20 -2.81
N ILE A 157 -8.77 -2.99 -2.42
CA ILE A 157 -7.83 -2.67 -1.33
C ILE A 157 -7.13 -1.30 -1.46
N GLY A 158 -6.71 -0.92 -2.66
CA GLY A 158 -6.06 0.38 -2.90
C GLY A 158 -6.97 1.55 -2.48
N ASN A 159 -8.24 1.48 -2.83
CA ASN A 159 -9.22 2.50 -2.45
C ASN A 159 -9.48 2.48 -0.94
N ARG A 160 -9.60 1.29 -0.33
CA ARG A 160 -9.84 1.14 1.12
C ARG A 160 -8.70 1.72 1.96
N ILE A 161 -7.44 1.47 1.57
CA ILE A 161 -6.26 2.04 2.24
C ILE A 161 -6.26 3.57 2.12
N LEU A 162 -6.48 4.12 0.92
CA LEU A 162 -6.52 5.56 0.69
C LEU A 162 -7.68 6.24 1.43
N ALA A 163 -8.85 5.59 1.47
CA ALA A 163 -10.03 6.04 2.19
C ALA A 163 -9.76 6.09 3.71
N ALA A 164 -9.23 5.01 4.28
CA ALA A 164 -8.89 4.93 5.69
C ALA A 164 -7.83 5.98 6.10
N ALA A 165 -6.81 6.19 5.27
CA ALA A 165 -5.81 7.24 5.51
C ALA A 165 -6.42 8.64 5.48
N SER A 166 -7.33 8.89 4.54
CA SER A 166 -8.01 10.18 4.42
C SER A 166 -8.96 10.43 5.59
N ALA A 167 -9.74 9.42 5.98
CA ALA A 167 -10.60 9.47 7.16
C ALA A 167 -9.79 9.68 8.45
N PHE A 168 -8.61 9.05 8.56
CA PHE A 168 -7.70 9.27 9.67
C PHE A 168 -7.19 10.71 9.74
N LEU A 169 -6.73 11.28 8.62
CA LEU A 169 -6.30 12.68 8.61
C LEU A 169 -7.44 13.60 9.02
N TYR A 170 -8.64 13.38 8.48
CA TYR A 170 -9.81 14.16 8.87
C TYR A 170 -10.16 14.01 10.36
N ALA A 171 -10.03 12.81 10.93
CA ALA A 171 -10.22 12.56 12.36
C ALA A 171 -9.17 13.29 13.22
N VAL A 172 -7.91 13.34 12.77
CA VAL A 172 -6.84 14.12 13.42
C VAL A 172 -7.10 15.63 13.37
N LEU A 173 -7.60 16.15 12.24
CA LEU A 173 -7.93 17.56 12.06
C LEU A 173 -9.17 18.02 12.85
N THR A 174 -10.02 17.08 13.26
CA THR A 174 -11.29 17.36 13.94
C THR A 174 -11.39 16.77 15.34
N ASP A 175 -10.26 16.27 15.88
CA ASP A 175 -10.13 15.65 17.19
C ASP A 175 -11.19 14.56 17.46
N ARG A 176 -11.38 13.68 16.46
CA ARG A 176 -12.31 12.54 16.51
C ARG A 176 -11.56 11.22 16.65
N ALA A 177 -12.16 10.25 17.34
CA ALA A 177 -11.70 8.87 17.27
C ALA A 177 -12.06 8.27 15.91
N LEU A 178 -11.15 7.47 15.34
CA LEU A 178 -11.36 6.79 14.07
C LEU A 178 -11.87 5.37 14.32
N LEU A 179 -12.92 4.97 13.61
CA LEU A 179 -13.42 3.61 13.57
C LEU A 179 -13.48 3.13 12.11
N ILE A 180 -12.95 1.95 11.84
CA ILE A 180 -12.92 1.32 10.52
C ILE A 180 -13.93 0.18 10.49
N ASP A 181 -14.80 0.18 9.50
CA ASP A 181 -15.66 -0.97 9.20
C ASP A 181 -14.78 -2.23 8.93
N PRO A 182 -14.95 -3.32 9.70
CA PRO A 182 -14.12 -4.51 9.58
C PRO A 182 -14.33 -5.27 8.25
N SER A 183 -15.38 -4.95 7.49
CA SER A 183 -15.73 -5.63 6.25
C SER A 183 -14.62 -5.61 5.19
N ASN A 184 -14.69 -6.55 4.24
CA ASN A 184 -13.72 -6.74 3.17
C ASN A 184 -12.29 -7.02 3.69
N GLU A 185 -12.18 -7.80 4.76
CA GLU A 185 -10.89 -8.21 5.36
C GLU A 185 -10.09 -7.07 6.00
N MET A 186 -10.71 -5.91 6.32
CA MET A 186 -10.00 -4.83 7.02
C MET A 186 -9.56 -5.25 8.44
N ASP A 187 -10.28 -6.20 9.04
CA ASP A 187 -9.98 -6.82 10.33
C ASP A 187 -8.88 -7.90 10.27
N ASP A 188 -8.65 -8.51 9.11
CA ASP A 188 -7.65 -9.57 8.94
C ASP A 188 -6.33 -9.04 8.34
N LEU A 189 -6.36 -8.04 7.44
CA LEU A 189 -5.17 -7.63 6.67
C LEU A 189 -4.12 -6.85 7.47
N PHE A 190 -4.54 -6.09 8.47
CA PHE A 190 -3.70 -5.08 9.13
C PHE A 190 -3.59 -5.34 10.63
N CYS A 191 -2.43 -5.01 11.19
CA CYS A 191 -2.26 -4.94 12.64
C CYS A 191 -2.95 -3.70 13.22
N GLU A 192 -3.28 -3.73 14.51
CA GLU A 192 -3.82 -2.58 15.23
C GLU A 192 -2.86 -1.39 15.21
N PRO A 193 -3.22 -0.21 14.68
CA PRO A 193 -2.30 0.92 14.57
C PRO A 193 -2.12 1.69 15.88
N PHE A 194 -3.05 1.56 16.82
CA PHE A 194 -3.08 2.35 18.06
C PHE A 194 -2.78 1.47 19.30
N PRO A 195 -1.94 1.94 20.24
CA PRO A 195 -1.53 1.14 21.38
C PRO A 195 -2.65 0.98 22.43
N ASN A 196 -2.93 -0.27 22.81
CA ASN A 196 -3.90 -0.68 23.83
C ASN A 196 -5.36 -0.29 23.53
N THR A 197 -5.73 -0.27 22.25
CA THR A 197 -7.11 -0.06 21.80
C THR A 197 -7.28 -0.67 20.41
N THR A 198 -8.49 -0.60 19.86
CA THR A 198 -8.76 -1.02 18.49
C THR A 198 -9.30 0.15 17.68
N TRP A 199 -8.94 0.17 16.39
CA TRP A 199 -9.59 1.02 15.40
C TRP A 199 -10.79 0.36 14.71
N LEU A 200 -11.05 -0.93 14.94
CA LEU A 200 -12.14 -1.64 14.27
C LEU A 200 -13.48 -1.30 14.91
N LEU A 201 -14.50 -1.10 14.08
CA LEU A 201 -15.87 -0.92 14.53
C LEU A 201 -16.40 -2.26 15.08
N PRO A 202 -16.80 -2.34 16.35
CA PRO A 202 -17.27 -3.59 16.94
C PRO A 202 -18.65 -4.00 16.38
N PRO A 203 -19.00 -5.30 16.47
CA PRO A 203 -20.36 -5.74 16.16
C PRO A 203 -21.39 -5.07 17.08
N GLY A 204 -22.63 -4.92 16.59
CA GLY A 204 -23.72 -4.29 17.35
C GLY A 204 -23.74 -2.76 17.28
N PHE A 205 -23.05 -2.17 16.30
CA PHE A 205 -23.16 -0.74 16.00
C PHE A 205 -24.64 -0.36 15.69
N PRO A 206 -25.20 0.70 16.30
CA PRO A 206 -26.64 1.00 16.25
C PRO A 206 -27.22 1.34 14.89
N LEU A 207 -26.40 1.81 13.95
CA LEU A 207 -26.85 2.17 12.61
C LEU A 207 -26.88 0.91 11.74
N ALA A 208 -28.03 0.23 11.73
CA ALA A 208 -28.24 -0.91 10.84
C ALA A 208 -28.02 -0.50 9.37
N ASP A 209 -27.43 -1.41 8.59
CA ASP A 209 -27.20 -1.25 7.15
C ASP A 209 -26.44 0.03 6.73
N TYR A 210 -25.63 0.60 7.64
CA TYR A 210 -24.84 1.80 7.34
C TYR A 210 -23.91 1.63 6.12
N THR A 211 -23.51 0.40 5.81
CA THR A 211 -22.71 0.04 4.63
C THR A 211 -23.46 0.24 3.30
N ASN A 212 -24.81 0.25 3.35
CA ASN A 212 -25.68 0.49 2.20
C ASN A 212 -26.05 1.97 2.02
N PHE A 213 -25.59 2.88 2.89
CA PHE A 213 -25.85 4.31 2.73
C PHE A 213 -25.35 4.83 1.37
N SER A 214 -26.18 5.62 0.72
CA SER A 214 -25.99 6.18 -0.63
C SER A 214 -26.27 7.68 -0.62
N VAL A 215 -26.02 8.35 -1.76
CA VAL A 215 -26.33 9.76 -1.97
C VAL A 215 -27.76 10.13 -1.55
N ASP A 216 -28.73 9.23 -1.75
CA ASP A 216 -30.16 9.47 -1.47
C ASP A 216 -30.55 9.25 0.00
N THR A 217 -29.62 8.77 0.84
CA THR A 217 -29.89 8.52 2.26
C THR A 217 -30.30 9.84 2.93
N ALA A 218 -31.41 9.85 3.67
CA ALA A 218 -31.93 11.08 4.29
C ALA A 218 -30.93 11.74 5.25
N ALA A 219 -30.15 10.92 5.96
CA ALA A 219 -29.08 11.37 6.85
C ALA A 219 -27.78 11.78 6.11
N SER A 220 -27.73 11.70 4.77
CA SER A 220 -26.62 12.22 3.99
C SER A 220 -26.50 13.73 4.19
N TYR A 221 -25.29 14.22 4.49
CA TYR A 221 -25.04 15.63 4.68
C TYR A 221 -25.38 16.44 3.42
N GLY A 222 -24.98 15.97 2.24
CA GLY A 222 -25.36 16.61 0.97
C GLY A 222 -26.88 16.66 0.77
N ASN A 223 -27.59 15.59 1.14
CA ASN A 223 -29.05 15.55 1.05
C ASN A 223 -29.73 16.51 2.06
N MET A 224 -29.19 16.61 3.29
CA MET A 224 -29.65 17.58 4.29
C MET A 224 -29.39 19.02 3.86
N VAL A 225 -28.25 19.30 3.21
CA VAL A 225 -27.95 20.61 2.59
C VAL A 225 -28.95 20.91 1.48
N ARG A 226 -29.15 19.97 0.55
CA ARG A 226 -30.06 20.11 -0.60
C ARG A 226 -31.48 20.43 -0.16
N ASN A 227 -31.97 19.73 0.87
CA ASN A 227 -33.33 19.87 1.38
C ASN A 227 -33.47 20.96 2.47
N LYS A 228 -32.41 21.72 2.74
CA LYS A 228 -32.39 22.80 3.76
C LYS A 228 -32.80 22.33 5.16
N VAL A 229 -32.46 21.08 5.50
CA VAL A 229 -32.67 20.50 6.83
C VAL A 229 -31.65 21.06 7.82
N ILE A 230 -30.44 21.37 7.33
CA ILE A 230 -29.39 22.04 8.11
C ILE A 230 -29.35 23.51 7.70
N ILE A 231 -29.42 24.41 8.69
CA ILE A 231 -29.35 25.86 8.49
C ILE A 231 -27.87 26.28 8.52
N ARG A 232 -27.41 27.01 7.51
CA ARG A 232 -26.03 27.51 7.43
C ARG A 232 -25.92 28.80 8.24
N SER A 233 -24.74 29.09 8.77
CA SER A 233 -24.47 30.35 9.50
C SER A 233 -24.75 31.59 8.66
N ASP A 234 -24.63 31.48 7.34
CA ASP A 234 -24.84 32.56 6.38
C ASP A 234 -26.33 32.93 6.21
N ASP A 235 -27.24 32.11 6.77
CA ASP A 235 -28.69 32.35 6.79
C ASP A 235 -29.13 33.23 7.99
N GLY A 236 -28.19 33.86 8.71
CA GLY A 236 -28.47 34.85 9.75
C GLY A 236 -28.90 34.28 11.12
N VAL A 237 -28.79 32.96 11.32
CA VAL A 237 -29.08 32.29 12.60
C VAL A 237 -27.77 31.99 13.34
N ALA A 238 -27.72 32.29 14.63
CA ALA A 238 -26.57 31.95 15.46
C ALA A 238 -26.33 30.43 15.45
N ALA A 239 -25.12 29.99 15.09
CA ALA A 239 -24.80 28.58 14.93
C ALA A 239 -25.07 27.73 16.19
N ALA A 240 -25.10 28.34 17.38
CA ALA A 240 -25.39 27.67 18.65
C ALA A 240 -26.84 27.16 18.75
N ASP A 241 -27.80 27.79 18.08
CA ASP A 241 -29.24 27.52 18.23
C ASP A 241 -29.78 26.49 17.24
N VAL A 242 -28.96 26.03 16.28
CA VAL A 242 -29.37 25.04 15.27
C VAL A 242 -29.27 23.63 15.85
N PRO A 243 -30.38 22.87 15.97
CA PRO A 243 -30.34 21.48 16.41
C PRO A 243 -29.49 20.64 15.46
N THR A 244 -28.56 19.86 16.00
CA THR A 244 -27.74 18.93 15.21
C THR A 244 -28.34 17.52 15.27
N PRO A 245 -28.21 16.71 14.21
CA PRO A 245 -28.59 15.30 14.27
C PRO A 245 -27.59 14.52 15.13
N ALA A 246 -28.00 13.34 15.62
CA ALA A 246 -27.12 12.44 16.37
C ALA A 246 -25.94 11.93 15.51
N PHE A 247 -26.16 11.77 14.21
CA PHE A 247 -25.13 11.42 13.24
C PHE A 247 -25.38 12.10 11.88
N ALA A 248 -24.34 12.17 11.05
CA ALA A 248 -24.47 12.50 9.64
C ALA A 248 -23.69 11.49 8.79
N TYR A 249 -24.26 11.14 7.64
CA TYR A 249 -23.57 10.37 6.62
C TYR A 249 -22.86 11.31 5.65
N VAL A 250 -21.56 11.14 5.48
CA VAL A 250 -20.70 11.92 4.59
C VAL A 250 -20.39 11.08 3.36
N HIS A 251 -21.01 11.43 2.25
CA HIS A 251 -20.90 10.71 0.98
C HIS A 251 -19.84 11.35 0.08
N LEU A 252 -18.64 10.77 0.01
CA LEU A 252 -17.49 11.26 -0.78
C LEU A 252 -16.99 10.18 -1.74
N ASN A 253 -17.91 9.37 -2.25
CA ASN A 253 -17.65 8.34 -3.24
C ASN A 253 -17.56 8.94 -4.65
N TYR A 254 -17.13 8.18 -5.66
CA TYR A 254 -17.01 8.66 -7.04
C TYR A 254 -18.30 9.25 -7.64
N ASP A 255 -19.47 8.98 -7.09
CA ASP A 255 -20.78 9.50 -7.50
C ASP A 255 -21.27 10.69 -6.65
N ALA A 256 -20.42 11.24 -5.76
CA ALA A 256 -20.73 12.42 -4.95
C ALA A 256 -21.24 13.60 -5.79
N THR A 257 -22.25 14.28 -5.25
CA THR A 257 -22.95 15.42 -5.85
C THR A 257 -22.27 16.75 -5.54
N ILE A 258 -22.78 17.84 -6.10
CA ILE A 258 -22.31 19.19 -5.77
C ILE A 258 -22.60 19.51 -4.30
N GLU A 259 -23.74 19.07 -3.79
CA GLU A 259 -24.14 19.29 -2.41
C GLU A 259 -23.26 18.49 -1.44
N ASP A 260 -22.90 17.25 -1.77
CA ASP A 260 -21.94 16.45 -0.99
C ASP A 260 -20.56 17.13 -0.90
N ASN A 261 -20.13 17.78 -1.98
CA ASN A 261 -18.87 18.54 -2.03
C ASN A 261 -18.87 19.74 -1.08
N SER A 262 -20.01 20.15 -0.51
CA SER A 262 -20.05 21.13 0.59
C SER A 262 -19.23 20.67 1.79
N PHE A 263 -18.93 19.37 1.93
CA PHE A 263 -17.96 18.86 2.90
C PHE A 263 -16.62 19.61 2.86
N PHE A 264 -16.16 20.05 1.69
CA PHE A 264 -14.90 20.79 1.53
C PHE A 264 -15.06 22.31 1.76
N CYS A 265 -16.18 22.75 2.34
CA CYS A 265 -16.43 24.15 2.65
C CYS A 265 -16.32 24.43 4.15
N GLY A 266 -15.68 25.55 4.48
CA GLY A 266 -15.42 25.94 5.86
C GLY A 266 -16.65 26.13 6.75
N GLY A 267 -17.71 26.73 6.20
CA GLY A 267 -19.00 26.89 6.87
C GLY A 267 -19.62 25.55 7.26
N ASP A 268 -19.66 24.62 6.33
CA ASP A 268 -20.16 23.27 6.54
C ASP A 268 -19.28 22.46 7.52
N GLN A 269 -17.96 22.66 7.50
CA GLN A 269 -17.04 22.05 8.47
C GLN A 269 -17.31 22.51 9.91
N ARG A 270 -17.68 23.77 10.14
CA ARG A 270 -18.12 24.23 11.47
C ARG A 270 -19.36 23.49 11.97
N LEU A 271 -20.29 23.14 11.07
CA LEU A 271 -21.49 22.39 11.40
C LEU A 271 -21.18 20.92 11.65
N LEU A 272 -20.41 20.28 10.76
CA LEU A 272 -19.98 18.89 10.90
C LEU A 272 -19.21 18.66 12.21
N ARG A 273 -18.39 19.62 12.66
CA ARG A 273 -17.68 19.55 13.95
C ARG A 273 -18.63 19.38 15.15
N ARG A 274 -19.87 19.86 15.07
CA ARG A 274 -20.88 19.75 16.16
C ARG A 274 -21.61 18.41 16.19
N ILE A 275 -21.53 17.61 15.12
CA ILE A 275 -22.21 16.30 15.02
C ILE A 275 -21.31 15.24 15.64
N GLN A 276 -21.79 14.51 16.64
CA GLN A 276 -20.96 13.54 17.37
C GLN A 276 -20.45 12.40 16.49
N TRP A 277 -21.31 11.84 15.62
CA TRP A 277 -20.99 10.69 14.78
C TRP A 277 -21.00 11.07 13.30
N LEU A 278 -19.86 10.90 12.63
CA LEU A 278 -19.79 11.01 11.17
C LEU A 278 -19.56 9.62 10.60
N VAL A 279 -20.45 9.17 9.71
CA VAL A 279 -20.27 7.92 8.95
C VAL A 279 -19.82 8.31 7.56
N MET A 280 -18.60 7.97 7.17
CA MET A 280 -17.97 8.41 5.92
C MET A 280 -17.86 7.25 4.94
N ARG A 281 -18.29 7.47 3.70
CA ARG A 281 -18.01 6.57 2.56
C ARG A 281 -17.20 7.32 1.53
N THR A 282 -16.03 6.79 1.18
CA THR A 282 -15.23 7.29 0.06
C THR A 282 -14.49 6.12 -0.60
N ASP A 283 -14.30 6.21 -1.91
CA ASP A 283 -13.42 5.33 -2.68
C ASP A 283 -12.19 6.06 -3.23
N SER A 284 -11.92 7.26 -2.70
CA SER A 284 -10.95 8.22 -3.20
C SER A 284 -9.97 8.67 -2.11
N TYR A 285 -8.81 9.19 -2.51
CA TYR A 285 -7.88 9.88 -1.62
C TYR A 285 -8.27 11.36 -1.49
N ILE A 286 -9.12 11.71 -0.52
CA ILE A 286 -9.73 13.05 -0.43
C ILE A 286 -8.79 14.13 0.17
N VAL A 287 -7.57 13.76 0.56
CA VAL A 287 -6.63 14.63 1.27
C VAL A 287 -6.33 15.94 0.53
N PRO A 288 -6.09 15.99 -0.81
CA PRO A 288 -5.93 17.25 -1.52
C PRO A 288 -7.13 18.20 -1.32
N GLY A 289 -8.35 17.66 -1.21
CA GLY A 289 -9.54 18.45 -0.90
C GLY A 289 -9.53 19.04 0.51
N LEU A 290 -8.94 18.36 1.49
CA LEU A 290 -8.79 18.89 2.86
C LEU A 290 -7.82 20.07 2.91
N PHE A 291 -6.79 20.09 2.05
CA PHE A 291 -5.85 21.21 1.91
C PHE A 291 -6.46 22.46 1.26
N LEU A 292 -7.64 22.34 0.65
CA LEU A 292 -8.41 23.46 0.10
C LEU A 292 -9.37 24.08 1.14
N VAL A 293 -9.53 23.45 2.31
CA VAL A 293 -10.40 23.97 3.39
C VAL A 293 -9.62 24.97 4.23
N PRO A 294 -9.99 26.27 4.26
CA PRO A 294 -9.23 27.29 4.99
C PRO A 294 -9.06 26.97 6.48
N GLU A 295 -10.08 26.40 7.12
CA GLU A 295 -10.11 26.05 8.55
C GLU A 295 -9.14 24.93 8.93
N PHE A 296 -8.53 24.24 7.96
CA PHE A 296 -7.53 23.19 8.20
C PHE A 296 -6.11 23.62 7.83
N GLN A 297 -5.95 24.74 7.12
CA GLN A 297 -4.68 25.13 6.50
C GLN A 297 -3.53 25.28 7.52
N GLU A 298 -3.77 26.02 8.60
CA GLU A 298 -2.73 26.25 9.64
C GLU A 298 -2.27 24.93 10.30
N GLU A 299 -3.21 24.06 10.65
CA GLU A 299 -2.91 22.76 11.26
C GLU A 299 -2.17 21.85 10.26
N LEU A 300 -2.60 21.79 9.01
CA LEU A 300 -1.97 21.00 7.96
C LEU A 300 -0.54 21.47 7.66
N ASP A 301 -0.29 22.78 7.67
CA ASP A 301 1.03 23.36 7.45
C ASP A 301 2.02 22.99 8.57
N MET A 302 1.55 22.93 9.82
CA MET A 302 2.37 22.46 10.94
C MET A 302 2.60 20.94 10.91
N LEU A 303 1.56 20.17 10.55
CA LEU A 303 1.66 18.71 10.44
C LEU A 303 2.63 18.30 9.32
N PHE A 304 2.50 18.93 8.15
CA PHE A 304 3.19 18.53 6.92
C PHE A 304 3.91 19.71 6.25
N PRO A 305 5.08 20.13 6.76
CA PRO A 305 5.92 21.11 6.08
C PRO A 305 6.28 20.67 4.65
N GLU A 306 6.53 19.36 4.46
CA GLU A 306 6.64 18.70 3.15
C GLU A 306 5.26 18.16 2.73
N ARG A 307 4.46 19.00 2.07
CA ARG A 307 3.06 18.69 1.70
C ARG A 307 2.92 17.50 0.74
N ASP A 308 3.97 17.10 0.05
CA ASP A 308 3.99 15.91 -0.82
C ASP A 308 4.37 14.61 -0.10
N ALA A 309 4.30 14.58 1.24
CA ALA A 309 4.60 13.42 2.06
C ALA A 309 3.47 12.99 3.02
N VAL A 310 2.25 13.49 2.83
CA VAL A 310 1.12 13.22 3.74
C VAL A 310 0.81 11.73 3.81
N PHE A 311 0.48 11.08 2.68
CA PHE A 311 0.20 9.65 2.65
C PHE A 311 1.45 8.82 2.98
N HIS A 312 2.66 9.31 2.66
CA HIS A 312 3.88 8.62 3.05
C HIS A 312 3.99 8.45 4.57
N HIS A 313 3.72 9.51 5.33
CA HIS A 313 3.74 9.44 6.79
C HIS A 313 2.54 8.68 7.34
N LEU A 314 1.32 9.02 6.92
CA LEU A 314 0.11 8.39 7.45
C LEU A 314 0.03 6.90 7.09
N GLY A 315 0.40 6.55 5.86
CA GLY A 315 0.39 5.17 5.39
C GLY A 315 1.37 4.28 6.14
N ARG A 316 2.59 4.78 6.42
CA ARG A 316 3.60 4.06 7.22
C ARG A 316 3.27 3.99 8.71
N TYR A 317 2.41 4.87 9.20
CA TYR A 317 1.92 4.86 10.58
C TYR A 317 0.75 3.88 10.77
N LEU A 318 -0.20 3.85 9.83
CA LEU A 318 -1.43 3.07 9.96
C LEU A 318 -1.27 1.62 9.49
N PHE A 319 -0.67 1.39 8.32
CA PHE A 319 -0.85 0.13 7.59
C PHE A 319 0.35 -0.80 7.76
N HIS A 320 0.29 -1.60 8.81
CA HIS A 320 1.23 -2.69 9.04
C HIS A 320 0.59 -4.03 8.66
N PRO A 321 1.14 -4.79 7.70
CA PRO A 321 0.61 -6.10 7.36
C PRO A 321 0.58 -7.05 8.56
N ASN A 322 -0.49 -7.84 8.70
CA ASN A 322 -0.51 -8.93 9.67
C ASN A 322 0.63 -9.93 9.42
N ASN A 323 0.88 -10.84 10.36
CA ASN A 323 1.98 -11.80 10.23
C ASN A 323 1.84 -12.74 9.01
N HIS A 324 0.61 -13.05 8.59
CA HIS A 324 0.40 -13.91 7.42
C HIS A 324 0.85 -13.21 6.13
N VAL A 325 0.38 -11.98 5.89
CA VAL A 325 0.79 -11.14 4.76
C VAL A 325 2.28 -10.81 4.85
N TRP A 326 2.77 -10.46 6.03
CA TRP A 326 4.19 -10.17 6.22
C TRP A 326 5.07 -11.36 5.85
N GLY A 327 4.65 -12.58 6.19
CA GLY A 327 5.34 -13.79 5.76
C GLY A 327 5.36 -13.99 4.24
N LEU A 328 4.31 -13.57 3.52
CA LEU A 328 4.33 -13.57 2.05
C LEU A 328 5.36 -12.58 1.50
N VAL A 329 5.41 -11.38 2.08
CA VAL A 329 6.35 -10.31 1.70
C VAL A 329 7.80 -10.75 1.93
N THR A 330 8.14 -11.19 3.14
CA THR A 330 9.53 -11.50 3.51
C THR A 330 10.06 -12.69 2.72
N ARG A 331 9.31 -13.80 2.64
CA ARG A 331 9.73 -14.98 1.87
C ARG A 331 9.97 -14.65 0.40
N TYR A 332 9.09 -13.85 -0.21
CA TYR A 332 9.25 -13.47 -1.61
C TYR A 332 10.45 -12.54 -1.82
N TYR A 333 10.58 -11.52 -0.97
CA TYR A 333 11.70 -10.59 -1.04
C TYR A 333 13.05 -11.30 -0.88
N ASP A 334 13.19 -12.12 0.16
CA ASP A 334 14.45 -12.80 0.49
C ASP A 334 14.87 -13.78 -0.60
N THR A 335 13.90 -14.43 -1.25
CA THR A 335 14.16 -15.41 -2.30
C THR A 335 14.48 -14.76 -3.65
N TYR A 336 13.72 -13.74 -4.07
CA TYR A 336 13.72 -13.26 -5.45
C TYR A 336 14.33 -11.87 -5.64
N LEU A 337 14.33 -11.03 -4.59
CA LEU A 337 14.66 -9.60 -4.72
C LEU A 337 15.91 -9.19 -3.94
N ALA A 338 16.22 -9.86 -2.82
CA ALA A 338 17.23 -9.41 -1.87
C ALA A 338 18.62 -9.23 -2.48
N SER A 339 19.05 -10.16 -3.34
CA SER A 339 20.40 -10.19 -3.92
C SER A 339 20.65 -9.19 -5.05
N ALA A 340 19.60 -8.58 -5.61
CA ALA A 340 19.74 -7.67 -6.74
C ALA A 340 20.35 -6.31 -6.34
N ARG A 341 21.25 -5.78 -7.16
CA ARG A 341 21.87 -4.46 -6.94
C ARG A 341 20.85 -3.33 -7.07
N GLN A 342 19.90 -3.47 -7.98
CA GLN A 342 18.76 -2.56 -8.13
C GLN A 342 17.46 -3.37 -8.31
N ARG A 343 16.37 -2.86 -7.74
CA ARG A 343 15.02 -3.45 -7.81
C ARG A 343 14.10 -2.49 -8.52
N VAL A 344 13.46 -2.96 -9.58
CA VAL A 344 12.54 -2.20 -10.42
C VAL A 344 11.15 -2.77 -10.24
N GLY A 345 10.24 -2.00 -9.62
CA GLY A 345 8.84 -2.38 -9.54
C GLY A 345 8.09 -1.94 -10.80
N ILE A 346 7.28 -2.81 -11.38
CA ILE A 346 6.38 -2.49 -12.49
C ILE A 346 4.98 -2.94 -12.10
N GLN A 347 4.15 -1.97 -11.76
CA GLN A 347 2.75 -2.18 -11.42
C GLN A 347 1.90 -1.99 -12.68
N VAL A 348 1.32 -3.10 -13.15
CA VAL A 348 0.53 -3.16 -14.38
C VAL A 348 -0.95 -3.35 -14.03
N ARG A 349 -1.79 -2.38 -14.39
CA ARG A 349 -3.24 -2.46 -14.28
C ARG A 349 -3.88 -2.29 -15.65
N VAL A 350 -4.44 -3.38 -16.16
CA VAL A 350 -5.37 -3.36 -17.29
C VAL A 350 -6.76 -3.07 -16.74
N PHE A 351 -7.41 -1.97 -17.13
CA PHE A 351 -8.74 -1.62 -16.61
C PHE A 351 -9.86 -2.40 -17.32
N GLY A 352 -10.78 -2.97 -16.55
CA GLY A 352 -11.89 -3.79 -17.08
C GLY A 352 -11.49 -5.25 -17.34
N GLY A 353 -12.30 -5.96 -18.14
CA GLY A 353 -12.05 -7.33 -18.59
C GLY A 353 -11.34 -7.40 -19.94
N LEU A 354 -10.54 -6.39 -20.27
CA LEU A 354 -9.82 -6.33 -21.54
C LEU A 354 -8.80 -7.47 -21.65
N PRO A 355 -8.55 -7.99 -22.87
CA PRO A 355 -7.52 -8.99 -23.10
C PRO A 355 -6.12 -8.44 -22.82
N ASP A 356 -5.12 -9.31 -22.87
CA ASP A 356 -3.72 -8.90 -22.86
C ASP A 356 -3.46 -7.90 -24.00
N SER A 357 -2.76 -6.80 -23.71
CA SER A 357 -2.54 -5.71 -24.67
C SER A 357 -1.06 -5.64 -25.07
N PRO A 358 -0.73 -5.95 -26.34
CA PRO A 358 0.59 -5.71 -26.90
C PRO A 358 1.01 -4.24 -26.83
N GLU A 359 0.07 -3.31 -27.00
CA GLU A 359 0.32 -1.88 -26.92
C GLU A 359 0.75 -1.48 -25.51
N LEU A 360 0.12 -2.02 -24.47
CA LEU A 360 0.54 -1.78 -23.10
C LEU A 360 1.93 -2.39 -22.82
N LEU A 361 2.23 -3.57 -23.36
CA LEU A 361 3.57 -4.15 -23.26
C LEU A 361 4.62 -3.26 -23.94
N GLU A 362 4.34 -2.76 -25.15
CA GLU A 362 5.19 -1.83 -25.87
C GLU A 362 5.35 -0.52 -25.10
N GLN A 363 4.28 -0.01 -24.47
CA GLN A 363 4.34 1.17 -23.60
C GLN A 363 5.27 0.93 -22.41
N ILE A 364 5.16 -0.23 -21.75
CA ILE A 364 6.00 -0.61 -20.60
C ILE A 364 7.48 -0.67 -21.01
N THR A 365 7.80 -1.38 -22.09
CA THR A 365 9.18 -1.56 -22.54
C THR A 365 9.78 -0.25 -23.05
N THR A 366 9.01 0.54 -23.82
CA THR A 366 9.46 1.85 -24.31
C THR A 366 9.69 2.81 -23.14
N CYS A 367 8.79 2.83 -22.15
CA CYS A 367 8.97 3.63 -20.94
C CYS A 367 10.24 3.25 -20.19
N THR A 368 10.41 1.96 -19.86
CA THR A 368 11.53 1.51 -19.02
C THR A 368 12.88 1.69 -19.72
N HIS A 369 12.95 1.53 -21.05
CA HIS A 369 14.15 1.80 -21.84
C HIS A 369 14.45 3.30 -21.93
N LYS A 370 13.48 4.13 -22.32
CA LYS A 370 13.69 5.60 -22.47
C LYS A 370 14.04 6.26 -21.13
N ALA A 371 13.46 5.78 -20.02
CA ALA A 371 13.76 6.27 -18.68
C ALA A 371 15.06 5.67 -18.07
N GLY A 372 15.77 4.80 -18.80
CA GLY A 372 17.01 4.16 -18.33
C GLY A 372 16.83 3.20 -17.15
N LEU A 373 15.59 2.74 -16.89
CA LEU A 373 15.27 1.83 -15.78
C LEU A 373 15.72 0.41 -16.13
N LEU A 374 15.45 -0.02 -17.37
CA LEU A 374 15.87 -1.32 -17.89
C LEU A 374 16.71 -1.14 -19.16
N PRO A 375 17.70 -2.02 -19.39
CA PRO A 375 18.51 -1.96 -20.59
C PRO A 375 17.75 -2.44 -21.81
N GLN A 376 18.06 -1.86 -22.98
CA GLN A 376 17.65 -2.41 -24.26
C GLN A 376 18.31 -3.78 -24.49
N VAL A 377 17.64 -4.62 -25.26
CA VAL A 377 18.16 -5.92 -25.70
C VAL A 377 18.74 -5.82 -27.10
N LEU A 378 19.80 -6.58 -27.36
CA LEU A 378 20.51 -6.60 -28.64
C LEU A 378 19.79 -7.49 -29.66
N ALA A 379 19.91 -7.12 -30.94
CA ALA A 379 19.44 -7.95 -32.04
C ALA A 379 20.31 -9.21 -32.19
N ALA A 380 19.75 -10.25 -32.82
CA ALA A 380 20.49 -11.49 -33.06
C ALA A 380 21.74 -11.24 -33.92
N GLY A 381 22.91 -11.66 -33.41
CA GLY A 381 24.21 -11.52 -34.09
C GLY A 381 24.99 -10.25 -33.74
N GLU A 382 24.46 -9.35 -32.90
CA GLU A 382 25.21 -8.20 -32.42
C GLU A 382 26.28 -8.59 -31.38
N PRO A 383 27.42 -7.86 -31.31
CA PRO A 383 28.46 -8.14 -30.33
C PRO A 383 27.95 -8.00 -28.90
N THR A 384 28.16 -9.03 -28.08
CA THR A 384 27.68 -9.04 -26.69
C THR A 384 28.76 -8.55 -25.72
N LEU A 385 28.36 -7.73 -24.75
CA LEU A 385 29.21 -7.42 -23.60
C LEU A 385 29.15 -8.57 -22.58
N PRO A 386 30.24 -8.85 -21.85
CA PRO A 386 30.22 -9.84 -20.78
C PRO A 386 29.19 -9.46 -19.71
N ALA A 387 28.36 -10.43 -19.32
CA ALA A 387 27.38 -10.25 -18.26
C ALA A 387 28.06 -9.93 -16.93
N SER A 388 27.66 -8.83 -16.29
CA SER A 388 28.22 -8.40 -15.00
C SER A 388 27.19 -8.54 -13.89
N ARG A 389 27.40 -9.52 -12.99
CA ARG A 389 26.59 -9.67 -11.77
C ARG A 389 26.68 -8.48 -10.83
N ALA A 390 27.73 -7.67 -10.95
CA ALA A 390 27.86 -6.41 -10.21
C ALA A 390 26.81 -5.35 -10.62
N LYS A 391 26.17 -5.54 -11.78
CA LYS A 391 25.08 -4.69 -12.29
C LYS A 391 23.79 -5.52 -12.48
N SER A 392 23.32 -6.16 -11.41
CA SER A 392 22.11 -6.98 -11.43
C SER A 392 20.84 -6.16 -11.13
N LYS A 393 19.79 -6.40 -11.92
CA LYS A 393 18.45 -5.82 -11.75
C LYS A 393 17.43 -6.93 -11.51
N ALA A 394 16.66 -6.84 -10.44
CA ALA A 394 15.45 -7.64 -10.24
C ALA A 394 14.22 -6.81 -10.58
N VAL A 395 13.43 -7.27 -11.54
CA VAL A 395 12.18 -6.65 -11.95
C VAL A 395 11.02 -7.38 -11.27
N LEU A 396 10.29 -6.67 -10.44
CA LEU A 396 9.07 -7.16 -9.81
C LEU A 396 7.86 -6.67 -10.62
N VAL A 397 7.18 -7.58 -11.30
CA VAL A 397 5.96 -7.29 -12.05
C VAL A 397 4.76 -7.69 -11.21
N THR A 398 3.80 -6.78 -11.05
CA THR A 398 2.51 -7.08 -10.40
C THR A 398 1.39 -6.77 -11.38
N SER A 399 0.51 -7.75 -11.59
CA SER A 399 -0.57 -7.70 -12.57
C SER A 399 -1.54 -8.83 -12.28
N LEU A 400 -2.83 -8.62 -12.58
CA LEU A 400 -3.78 -9.73 -12.62
C LEU A 400 -3.39 -10.75 -13.69
N LYS A 401 -2.76 -10.30 -14.78
CA LYS A 401 -2.37 -11.10 -15.94
C LYS A 401 -0.90 -11.50 -15.87
N SER A 402 -0.62 -12.79 -16.03
CA SER A 402 0.76 -13.31 -16.10
C SER A 402 1.50 -12.93 -17.39
N TRP A 403 0.75 -12.59 -18.44
CA TRP A 403 1.30 -12.38 -19.78
C TRP A 403 2.40 -11.32 -19.85
N TYR A 404 2.25 -10.18 -19.16
CA TYR A 404 3.26 -9.12 -19.16
C TYR A 404 4.60 -9.57 -18.53
N HIS A 405 4.53 -10.33 -17.44
CA HIS A 405 5.70 -10.95 -16.83
C HIS A 405 6.37 -11.93 -17.79
N GLU A 406 5.60 -12.86 -18.38
CA GLU A 406 6.16 -13.87 -19.28
C GLU A 406 6.84 -13.24 -20.49
N LYS A 407 6.26 -12.17 -21.06
CA LYS A 407 6.85 -11.43 -22.18
C LYS A 407 8.14 -10.70 -21.81
N LEU A 408 8.17 -10.00 -20.68
CA LEU A 408 9.39 -9.34 -20.20
C LEU A 408 10.48 -10.36 -19.83
N LYS A 409 10.10 -11.47 -19.21
CA LYS A 409 11.01 -12.55 -18.86
C LYS A 409 11.63 -13.21 -20.10
N SER A 410 10.81 -13.56 -21.09
CA SER A 410 11.27 -14.11 -22.38
C SER A 410 12.21 -13.15 -23.09
N MET A 411 11.90 -11.84 -23.14
CA MET A 411 12.76 -10.82 -23.73
C MET A 411 14.19 -10.82 -23.15
N TYR A 412 14.34 -10.81 -21.81
CA TYR A 412 15.65 -10.79 -21.15
C TYR A 412 16.31 -12.18 -21.04
N TRP A 413 15.56 -13.26 -21.29
CA TRP A 413 16.10 -14.61 -21.34
C TRP A 413 16.68 -14.95 -22.71
N GLU A 414 15.99 -14.55 -23.77
CA GLU A 414 16.34 -14.91 -25.16
C GLU A 414 17.39 -13.95 -25.77
N HIS A 415 17.53 -12.74 -25.22
CA HIS A 415 18.40 -11.70 -25.76
C HIS A 415 19.38 -11.13 -24.74
N ALA A 416 20.62 -10.90 -25.17
CA ALA A 416 21.63 -10.22 -24.36
C ALA A 416 21.30 -8.73 -24.20
N THR A 417 21.62 -8.16 -23.04
CA THR A 417 21.43 -6.72 -22.78
C THR A 417 22.55 -5.91 -23.43
N ALA A 418 22.20 -4.74 -23.98
CA ALA A 418 23.15 -3.84 -24.62
C ALA A 418 24.21 -3.27 -23.64
N THR A 419 23.92 -3.32 -22.34
CA THR A 419 24.77 -2.76 -21.27
C THR A 419 25.56 -3.83 -20.50
N GLY A 420 25.36 -5.12 -20.79
CA GLY A 420 25.91 -6.24 -20.02
C GLY A 420 25.31 -6.40 -18.61
N GLU A 421 24.24 -5.68 -18.30
CA GLU A 421 23.47 -5.81 -17.06
C GLU A 421 22.70 -7.13 -17.03
N VAL A 422 22.65 -7.78 -15.86
CA VAL A 422 21.89 -9.02 -15.67
C VAL A 422 20.49 -8.67 -15.17
N VAL A 423 19.46 -9.04 -15.93
CA VAL A 423 18.06 -8.75 -15.58
C VAL A 423 17.32 -10.04 -15.26
N SER A 424 16.69 -10.10 -14.10
CA SER A 424 15.76 -11.18 -13.73
C SER A 424 14.37 -10.61 -13.51
N VAL A 425 13.34 -11.24 -14.08
CA VAL A 425 11.94 -10.77 -14.01
C VAL A 425 11.13 -11.77 -13.18
N HIS A 426 10.35 -11.26 -12.24
CA HIS A 426 9.60 -12.05 -11.25
C HIS A 426 8.19 -11.49 -11.08
N GLN A 427 7.20 -12.37 -10.91
CA GLN A 427 5.82 -12.01 -10.55
C GLN A 427 5.34 -12.86 -9.36
N PRO A 428 4.79 -12.25 -8.28
CA PRO A 428 4.37 -13.02 -7.11
C PRO A 428 3.10 -13.84 -7.33
N SER A 429 2.11 -13.27 -7.99
CA SER A 429 0.86 -13.94 -8.31
C SER A 429 0.23 -13.44 -9.61
N HIS A 430 -0.74 -14.20 -10.13
CA HIS A 430 -1.49 -13.88 -11.34
C HIS A 430 -2.97 -14.29 -11.14
N GLU A 431 -3.72 -13.45 -10.43
CA GLU A 431 -5.10 -13.78 -9.99
C GLU A 431 -6.14 -13.79 -11.12
N GLU A 432 -5.76 -13.40 -12.34
CA GLU A 432 -6.55 -13.25 -13.58
C GLU A 432 -7.69 -12.22 -13.52
N TYR A 433 -8.42 -12.20 -12.41
CA TYR A 433 -9.56 -11.34 -12.14
C TYR A 433 -9.49 -10.76 -10.73
N GLN A 434 -9.99 -9.54 -10.58
CA GLN A 434 -10.11 -8.91 -9.27
C GLN A 434 -11.24 -9.56 -8.46
N ARG A 435 -10.93 -10.11 -7.29
CA ARG A 435 -11.88 -10.77 -6.38
C ARG A 435 -11.92 -10.02 -5.04
N SER A 436 -12.37 -8.77 -5.09
CA SER A 436 -12.37 -7.89 -3.91
C SER A 436 -13.19 -8.49 -2.77
N GLY A 437 -12.67 -8.40 -1.55
CA GLY A 437 -13.27 -8.99 -0.34
C GLY A 437 -13.04 -10.50 -0.19
N ALA A 438 -12.39 -11.17 -1.15
CA ALA A 438 -12.00 -12.57 -0.96
C ALA A 438 -10.67 -12.65 -0.22
N ARG A 439 -10.68 -13.23 1.00
CA ARG A 439 -9.52 -13.37 1.89
C ARG A 439 -8.18 -13.62 1.19
N SER A 440 -8.02 -14.76 0.50
CA SER A 440 -6.75 -15.12 -0.15
C SER A 440 -6.29 -14.09 -1.21
N HIS A 441 -7.24 -13.54 -1.97
CA HIS A 441 -6.96 -12.53 -2.99
C HIS A 441 -6.44 -11.23 -2.35
N GLU A 442 -7.12 -10.78 -1.30
CA GLU A 442 -6.78 -9.55 -0.57
C GLU A 442 -5.41 -9.65 0.12
N HIS A 443 -5.07 -10.81 0.67
CA HIS A 443 -3.76 -11.05 1.29
C HIS A 443 -2.62 -10.96 0.28
N LYS A 444 -2.79 -11.56 -0.91
CA LYS A 444 -1.79 -11.48 -1.99
C LYS A 444 -1.69 -10.06 -2.53
N ALA A 445 -2.82 -9.39 -2.76
CA ALA A 445 -2.85 -8.01 -3.22
C ALA A 445 -2.12 -7.08 -2.24
N TRP A 446 -2.34 -7.23 -0.93
CA TRP A 446 -1.63 -6.45 0.08
C TRP A 446 -0.13 -6.75 0.10
N ALA A 447 0.26 -8.03 0.01
CA ALA A 447 1.66 -8.43 -0.08
C ALA A 447 2.36 -7.84 -1.31
N GLU A 448 1.70 -7.84 -2.47
CA GLU A 448 2.22 -7.27 -3.71
C GLU A 448 2.40 -5.74 -3.65
N ILE A 449 1.41 -5.01 -3.11
CA ILE A 449 1.56 -3.57 -2.84
C ILE A 449 2.78 -3.32 -1.96
N TYR A 450 2.94 -4.11 -0.89
CA TYR A 450 4.05 -3.93 0.03
C TYR A 450 5.39 -4.27 -0.62
N LEU A 451 5.48 -5.35 -1.42
CA LEU A 451 6.68 -5.72 -2.18
C LEU A 451 7.09 -4.65 -3.19
N LEU A 452 6.14 -4.06 -3.93
CA LEU A 452 6.40 -2.90 -4.77
C LEU A 452 6.96 -1.73 -3.95
N SER A 453 6.47 -1.54 -2.72
CA SER A 453 6.98 -0.47 -1.86
C SER A 453 8.43 -0.66 -1.40
N LEU A 454 9.02 -1.84 -1.64
CA LEU A 454 10.41 -2.18 -1.31
C LEU A 454 11.36 -2.09 -2.51
N THR A 455 10.88 -1.69 -3.69
CA THR A 455 11.71 -1.50 -4.89
C THR A 455 12.41 -0.14 -4.86
N ASP A 456 13.55 -0.03 -5.55
CA ASP A 456 14.34 1.21 -5.58
C ASP A 456 13.72 2.25 -6.52
N VAL A 457 13.10 1.78 -7.59
CA VAL A 457 12.34 2.58 -8.57
C VAL A 457 11.02 1.89 -8.88
N LEU A 458 10.02 2.67 -9.27
CA LEU A 458 8.67 2.17 -9.51
C LEU A 458 8.09 2.75 -10.81
N VAL A 459 7.51 1.88 -11.62
CA VAL A 459 6.64 2.21 -12.74
C VAL A 459 5.21 1.86 -12.33
N THR A 460 4.27 2.78 -12.44
CA THR A 460 2.86 2.57 -12.07
C THR A 460 1.94 2.77 -13.27
N SER A 461 0.79 2.08 -13.26
CA SER A 461 -0.26 2.31 -14.25
C SER A 461 -1.11 3.51 -13.83
N GLY A 462 -1.33 4.45 -14.74
CA GLY A 462 -2.15 5.64 -14.49
C GLY A 462 -3.54 5.30 -13.97
N ARG A 463 -4.03 6.09 -13.00
CA ARG A 463 -5.28 5.92 -12.23
C ARG A 463 -5.32 4.70 -11.30
N SER A 464 -4.25 3.92 -11.18
CA SER A 464 -4.25 2.75 -10.30
C SER A 464 -3.96 3.13 -8.85
N THR A 465 -4.98 3.04 -7.99
CA THR A 465 -4.80 3.25 -6.55
C THR A 465 -3.90 2.21 -5.89
N PHE A 466 -3.78 1.01 -6.48
CA PHE A 466 -2.80 -0.01 -6.09
C PHE A 466 -1.36 0.54 -6.21
N GLY A 467 -1.05 1.21 -7.33
CA GLY A 467 0.22 1.88 -7.55
C GLY A 467 0.43 3.07 -6.60
N TYR A 468 -0.60 3.86 -6.34
CA TYR A 468 -0.52 5.00 -5.41
C TYR A 468 -0.18 4.59 -3.98
N VAL A 469 -0.74 3.47 -3.50
CA VAL A 469 -0.39 2.97 -2.17
C VAL A 469 1.08 2.51 -2.14
N ALA A 470 1.52 1.77 -3.16
CA ALA A 470 2.90 1.27 -3.23
C ALA A 470 3.93 2.43 -3.28
N GLN A 471 3.72 3.42 -4.15
CA GLN A 471 4.64 4.56 -4.30
C GLN A 471 4.69 5.43 -3.02
N GLY A 472 3.54 5.61 -2.37
CA GLY A 472 3.43 6.37 -1.15
C GLY A 472 4.14 5.71 0.03
N LEU A 473 3.96 4.39 0.20
CA LEU A 473 4.69 3.62 1.22
C LEU A 473 6.21 3.59 0.94
N ALA A 474 6.61 3.51 -0.32
CA ALA A 474 8.02 3.57 -0.74
C ALA A 474 8.65 4.95 -0.51
N GLY A 475 7.84 6.01 -0.55
CA GLY A 475 8.35 7.39 -0.55
C GLY A 475 9.10 7.71 -1.84
N VAL A 476 8.59 7.24 -2.99
CA VAL A 476 9.24 7.43 -4.30
C VAL A 476 8.29 8.07 -5.29
N ARG A 477 8.82 9.01 -6.09
CA ARG A 477 8.13 9.56 -7.26
C ARG A 477 8.21 8.53 -8.40
N PRO A 478 7.08 7.91 -8.82
CA PRO A 478 7.10 6.86 -9.83
C PRO A 478 7.29 7.43 -11.25
N TRP A 479 7.51 6.53 -12.19
CA TRP A 479 7.21 6.75 -13.60
C TRP A 479 5.81 6.25 -13.90
N VAL A 480 4.93 7.09 -14.44
CA VAL A 480 3.51 6.76 -14.62
C VAL A 480 3.24 6.47 -16.09
N LEU A 481 2.77 5.26 -16.37
CA LEU A 481 2.27 4.87 -17.68
C LEU A 481 0.95 5.62 -17.93
N TYR A 482 0.95 6.52 -18.91
CA TYR A 482 -0.25 7.28 -19.24
C TYR A 482 -1.36 6.37 -19.73
N LYS A 483 -2.59 6.66 -19.30
CA LYS A 483 -3.76 5.95 -19.82
C LYS A 483 -4.01 6.44 -21.26
N PRO A 484 -4.02 5.57 -22.28
CA PRO A 484 -4.33 5.98 -23.64
C PRO A 484 -5.75 6.53 -23.72
N ALA A 485 -5.93 7.63 -24.47
CA ALA A 485 -7.25 8.20 -24.74
C ALA A 485 -8.06 7.31 -25.70
N ASN A 486 -7.39 6.64 -26.64
CA ASN A 486 -7.94 5.68 -27.60
C ASN A 486 -7.14 4.37 -27.52
N SER A 487 -7.84 3.23 -27.57
CA SER A 487 -7.32 1.90 -27.17
C SER A 487 -6.24 1.28 -28.06
N SER A 488 -5.81 1.93 -29.14
CA SER A 488 -5.02 1.27 -30.19
C SER A 488 -3.61 1.86 -30.39
N ALA A 489 -3.27 2.98 -29.73
CA ALA A 489 -1.98 3.63 -29.89
C ALA A 489 -1.26 3.77 -28.56
N VAL A 490 0.03 3.40 -28.55
CA VAL A 490 0.92 3.67 -27.43
C VAL A 490 1.03 5.18 -27.25
N PRO A 491 0.80 5.72 -26.03
CA PRO A 491 1.00 7.14 -25.76
C PRO A 491 2.44 7.59 -26.09
N ASP A 492 2.60 8.80 -26.62
CA ASP A 492 3.91 9.44 -26.78
C ASP A 492 3.90 10.80 -26.07
N PRO A 493 4.69 10.98 -25.00
CA PRO A 493 5.59 9.99 -24.37
C PRO A 493 4.82 8.80 -23.74
N PRO A 494 5.44 7.60 -23.62
CA PRO A 494 4.77 6.40 -23.07
C PRO A 494 4.56 6.48 -21.55
N CYS A 495 5.41 7.26 -20.86
CA CYS A 495 5.30 7.54 -19.44
C CYS A 495 6.00 8.86 -19.12
N GLY A 496 5.69 9.41 -17.94
CA GLY A 496 6.38 10.57 -17.39
C GLY A 496 6.70 10.37 -15.92
N ARG A 497 7.66 11.15 -15.42
CA ARG A 497 7.95 11.19 -13.99
C ARG A 497 6.84 11.97 -13.30
N ASP A 498 6.14 11.34 -12.36
CA ASP A 498 5.02 11.95 -11.65
C ASP A 498 5.46 13.21 -10.89
N VAL A 499 4.58 14.20 -10.76
CA VAL A 499 4.83 15.46 -10.06
C VAL A 499 5.20 15.27 -8.59
N SER A 500 4.67 14.22 -7.94
CA SER A 500 4.99 13.88 -6.55
C SER A 500 4.68 12.41 -6.22
N MET A 501 5.08 11.95 -5.03
CA MET A 501 4.74 10.61 -4.54
C MET A 501 3.33 10.49 -3.98
N GLU A 502 2.58 11.59 -3.88
CA GLU A 502 1.23 11.59 -3.32
C GLU A 502 0.22 10.87 -4.25
N PRO A 503 -0.77 10.15 -3.69
CA PRO A 503 -1.90 9.63 -4.44
C PRO A 503 -2.71 10.75 -5.10
N CYS A 504 -3.35 10.43 -6.22
CA CYS A 504 -4.28 11.34 -6.89
C CYS A 504 -5.69 11.27 -6.27
N PHE A 505 -6.28 12.43 -5.97
CA PHE A 505 -7.72 12.58 -5.72
C PHE A 505 -8.45 12.64 -7.07
N HIS A 506 -9.03 11.52 -7.52
CA HIS A 506 -9.61 11.41 -8.87
C HIS A 506 -10.83 12.28 -9.14
N LYS A 507 -11.62 12.62 -8.11
CA LYS A 507 -12.85 13.41 -8.24
C LYS A 507 -12.89 14.51 -7.17
N PRO A 508 -12.06 15.55 -7.29
CA PRO A 508 -12.03 16.67 -6.36
C PRO A 508 -13.32 17.50 -6.44
N PRO A 509 -13.62 18.33 -5.42
CA PRO A 509 -14.69 19.31 -5.53
C PRO A 509 -14.36 20.33 -6.62
N GLY A 510 -15.25 20.49 -7.60
CA GLY A 510 -15.10 21.49 -8.67
C GLY A 510 -15.93 22.74 -8.42
N HIS A 511 -16.07 23.19 -7.17
CA HIS A 511 -17.00 24.25 -6.80
C HIS A 511 -16.39 25.20 -5.75
N ASP A 512 -16.44 26.50 -6.04
CA ASP A 512 -16.07 27.55 -5.10
C ASP A 512 -17.18 27.70 -4.05
N CYS A 513 -16.82 27.45 -2.79
CA CYS A 513 -17.73 27.50 -1.65
C CYS A 513 -18.39 28.87 -1.42
N ARG A 514 -17.75 29.97 -1.83
CA ARG A 514 -18.24 31.34 -1.66
C ARG A 514 -19.07 31.80 -2.85
N LEU A 515 -18.55 31.61 -4.06
CA LEU A 515 -19.18 32.08 -5.31
C LEU A 515 -20.31 31.16 -5.77
N LYS A 516 -20.37 29.93 -5.23
CA LYS A 516 -21.29 28.88 -5.65
C LYS A 516 -21.23 28.62 -7.16
N GLN A 517 -20.02 28.67 -7.72
CA GLN A 517 -19.75 28.48 -9.14
C GLN A 517 -18.62 27.47 -9.34
N TRP A 518 -18.48 26.95 -10.56
CA TRP A 518 -17.35 26.10 -10.89
C TRP A 518 -16.05 26.92 -10.82
N ALA A 519 -15.04 26.37 -10.14
CA ALA A 519 -13.69 26.90 -10.09
C ALA A 519 -12.70 25.75 -10.18
N ASP A 520 -11.53 26.03 -10.75
CA ASP A 520 -10.43 25.07 -10.90
C ASP A 520 -9.54 25.11 -9.64
N PRO A 521 -9.63 24.13 -8.73
CA PRO A 521 -8.96 24.23 -7.44
C PRO A 521 -7.44 24.09 -7.54
N SER A 522 -6.91 23.66 -8.70
CA SER A 522 -5.46 23.65 -8.94
C SER A 522 -4.85 25.04 -9.03
N LYS A 523 -5.67 26.08 -9.22
CA LYS A 523 -5.24 27.48 -9.32
C LYS A 523 -5.32 28.24 -8.00
N ASP A 524 -5.93 27.63 -6.98
CA ASP A 524 -6.16 28.30 -5.70
C ASP A 524 -4.88 28.37 -4.85
N VAL A 525 -4.05 27.32 -4.92
CA VAL A 525 -2.83 27.19 -4.11
C VAL A 525 -1.69 26.52 -4.89
N PRO A 526 -0.42 26.94 -4.69
CA PRO A 526 0.70 26.45 -5.50
C PRO A 526 1.13 25.00 -5.19
N TYR A 527 0.67 24.44 -4.07
CA TYR A 527 1.01 23.09 -3.60
C TYR A 527 -0.03 22.03 -4.00
N ILE A 528 -1.00 22.39 -4.84
CA ILE A 528 -1.96 21.46 -5.46
C ILE A 528 -1.81 21.58 -6.97
N GLN A 529 -1.70 20.44 -7.66
CA GLN A 529 -1.65 20.39 -9.12
C GLN A 529 -2.56 19.29 -9.64
N HIS A 530 -2.92 19.38 -10.92
CA HIS A 530 -3.60 18.28 -11.60
C HIS A 530 -2.71 17.04 -11.67
N CYS A 531 -3.33 15.87 -11.60
CA CYS A 531 -2.61 14.61 -11.75
C CYS A 531 -2.32 14.33 -13.23
N ASP A 532 -1.10 13.89 -13.53
CA ASP A 532 -0.70 13.59 -14.91
C ASP A 532 -1.49 12.40 -15.52
N ASP A 533 -2.07 11.54 -14.68
CA ASP A 533 -2.79 10.33 -15.08
C ASP A 533 -4.32 10.41 -14.95
N ALA A 534 -4.82 11.49 -14.35
CA ALA A 534 -6.24 11.80 -14.22
C ALA A 534 -6.42 13.30 -14.40
N ILE A 535 -6.80 13.72 -15.62
CA ILE A 535 -6.89 15.13 -16.04
C ILE A 535 -7.67 16.03 -15.06
N TRP A 536 -8.74 15.51 -14.46
CA TRP A 536 -9.56 16.24 -13.49
C TRP A 536 -9.14 16.04 -12.04
N GLY A 537 -8.24 15.08 -11.79
CA GLY A 537 -7.79 14.77 -10.45
C GLY A 537 -6.82 15.80 -9.92
N LEU A 538 -6.69 15.86 -8.59
CA LEU A 538 -5.75 16.73 -7.90
C LEU A 538 -4.80 15.93 -7.04
N LYS A 539 -3.57 16.42 -6.89
CA LYS A 539 -2.61 15.87 -5.94
C LYS A 539 -1.74 16.96 -5.33
N LEU A 540 -1.22 16.67 -4.14
CA LEU A 540 -0.30 17.54 -3.45
C LEU A 540 1.09 17.45 -4.06
N VAL A 541 1.77 18.57 -4.15
CA VAL A 541 3.15 18.68 -4.65
C VAL A 541 4.03 19.41 -3.65
N GLY A 542 5.32 19.09 -3.66
CA GLY A 542 6.30 19.78 -2.84
C GLY A 542 6.48 21.23 -3.31
N GLN A 543 7.05 22.08 -2.47
CA GLN A 543 7.51 23.38 -2.95
C GLN A 543 8.63 23.14 -3.97
N ASN A 544 8.47 23.68 -5.18
CA ASN A 544 9.60 23.81 -6.11
C ASN A 544 10.67 24.66 -5.43
N THR A 545 11.71 24.03 -4.89
CA THR A 545 12.98 24.71 -4.61
C THR A 545 13.76 24.89 -5.89
#